data_AF-A0A453JC51-F1
#
_entry.id   AF-A0A453JC51-F1
#
_cell.length_a   1.000
_cell.length_b   1.000
_cell.length_c   1.000
_cell.angle_alpha   90.00
_cell.angle_beta   90.00
_cell.angle_gamma   90.00
#
_symmetry.space_group_name_H-M   'P 1'
#
loop_
_entity.id
_entity.type
_entity.pdbx_description
1 polymer ?
#
loop_
_entity_poly.entity_id
_entity_poly.type
_entity_poly.pdbx_seq_one_letter_code
_entity_poly.pdbx_strand_id
1 'polypeptide(L)'
;GPTEVSNMDSFGDGGHRSPPIDNVQWAQGMAGEDRFQVAVSEERGWVFVGIYDGFFGPDATDYLFANLHVVVHHALKGVLSDNIQCNEPTTNSGNLFSLNGGNHSPEFERKPAKRGRTEHPEKNNSAMSGGSPTMHQRVLGALAWALRETEEAFFKAAEEGAADNPEIGLMGSCVLVMLMKGENVYVMNVGNSRAVLARRPEPNLDNILGKATEKDLQQLKAEIMDGLQSVQLNAEHSTSVEEEVKRIKAEHIDRNAIIHGRVKGKLNITRAFGAGYLKEEKCTYSEQHAISLAFKD
;
A
#
# COMPACT_ATOMS: atom_id res chain seq x y z
N GLY A 1 -30.57 11.18 -43.72
CA GLY A 1 -30.24 9.76 -43.48
C GLY A 1 -28.80 9.70 -43.07
N PRO A 2 -28.47 9.11 -41.91
CA PRO A 2 -27.08 8.97 -41.49
C PRO A 2 -26.44 7.77 -42.19
N THR A 3 -25.19 7.97 -42.60
CA THR A 3 -24.36 6.99 -43.31
C THR A 3 -23.62 6.12 -42.29
N GLU A 4 -23.73 4.81 -42.49
CA GLU A 4 -23.02 3.75 -41.77
C GLU A 4 -21.51 3.82 -42.02
N VAL A 5 -20.70 3.49 -41.02
CA VAL A 5 -19.32 3.01 -41.23
C VAL A 5 -19.02 1.88 -40.24
N SER A 6 -19.19 0.66 -40.77
CA SER A 6 -18.50 -0.61 -40.53
C SER A 6 -18.07 -1.05 -39.12
N ASN A 7 -18.77 -2.09 -38.64
CA ASN A 7 -18.26 -3.10 -37.72
C ASN A 7 -17.07 -3.87 -38.34
N MET A 8 -15.99 -4.03 -37.58
CA MET A 8 -14.98 -5.06 -37.78
C MET A 8 -14.85 -5.85 -36.48
N ASP A 9 -15.58 -6.95 -36.41
CA ASP A 9 -15.32 -8.03 -35.46
C ASP A 9 -14.29 -8.98 -36.07
N SER A 10 -13.24 -9.35 -35.32
CA SER A 10 -12.74 -10.73 -35.22
C SER A 10 -11.51 -10.90 -34.32
N PHE A 11 -11.75 -11.55 -33.17
CA PHE A 11 -11.00 -12.62 -32.48
C PHE A 11 -9.58 -12.39 -31.93
N GLY A 12 -9.50 -12.42 -30.60
CA GLY A 12 -8.34 -12.80 -29.80
C GLY A 12 -8.82 -13.20 -28.38
N ASP A 13 -8.87 -14.50 -28.13
CA ASP A 13 -9.37 -15.16 -26.91
C ASP A 13 -8.60 -14.74 -25.67
N GLY A 14 -9.29 -14.15 -24.71
CA GLY A 14 -8.78 -13.75 -23.41
C GLY A 14 -9.94 -13.67 -22.45
N GLY A 15 -10.11 -14.69 -21.61
CA GLY A 15 -11.12 -14.72 -20.58
C GLY A 15 -10.91 -13.62 -19.54
N HIS A 16 -11.34 -12.40 -19.84
CA HIS A 16 -11.54 -11.36 -18.85
C HIS A 16 -12.66 -11.81 -17.93
N ARG A 17 -12.29 -12.47 -16.84
CA ARG A 17 -13.19 -12.66 -15.71
C ARG A 17 -13.38 -11.27 -15.09
N SER A 18 -14.36 -10.52 -15.61
CA SER A 18 -14.81 -9.28 -14.99
C SER A 18 -15.08 -9.56 -13.50
N PRO A 19 -14.46 -8.81 -12.57
CA PRO A 19 -14.84 -8.93 -11.17
C PRO A 19 -16.32 -8.59 -11.00
N PRO A 20 -16.98 -9.08 -9.93
CA PRO A 20 -18.40 -8.83 -9.68
C PRO A 20 -18.69 -7.35 -9.78
N ILE A 21 -19.91 -7.02 -10.25
CA ILE A 21 -20.41 -5.65 -10.44
C ILE A 21 -20.56 -4.97 -9.07
N ASP A 22 -19.43 -4.61 -8.46
CA ASP A 22 -19.35 -3.54 -7.48
C ASP A 22 -19.37 -2.25 -8.30
N ASN A 23 -20.12 -1.23 -7.87
CA ASN A 23 -20.17 0.08 -8.53
C ASN A 23 -18.83 0.82 -8.39
N VAL A 24 -17.80 0.32 -9.09
CA VAL A 24 -16.43 0.82 -9.05
C VAL A 24 -16.08 1.35 -10.43
N GLN A 25 -15.79 2.64 -10.49
CA GLN A 25 -15.26 3.29 -11.69
C GLN A 25 -13.74 3.22 -11.67
N TRP A 26 -13.17 2.90 -12.83
CA TRP A 26 -11.73 2.68 -12.98
C TRP A 26 -11.12 3.67 -13.96
N ALA A 27 -9.95 4.19 -13.62
CA ALA A 27 -9.03 4.82 -14.55
C ALA A 27 -7.64 4.21 -14.35
N GLN A 28 -7.07 3.62 -15.40
CA GLN A 28 -5.83 2.85 -15.32
C GLN A 28 -4.93 3.17 -16.50
N GLY A 29 -3.63 2.98 -16.33
CA GLY A 29 -2.68 3.12 -17.43
C GLY A 29 -1.31 2.54 -17.13
N MET A 30 -0.55 2.39 -18.21
CA MET A 30 0.76 1.74 -18.22
C MET A 30 1.72 2.59 -19.06
N ALA A 31 2.94 2.78 -18.57
CA ALA A 31 3.99 3.50 -19.27
C ALA A 31 5.36 2.86 -18.99
N GLY A 32 5.87 2.06 -19.92
CA GLY A 32 7.12 1.32 -19.69
C GLY A 32 6.99 0.32 -18.54
N GLU A 33 7.79 0.49 -17.50
CA GLU A 33 7.75 -0.31 -16.27
C GLU A 33 6.73 0.24 -15.24
N ASP A 34 6.17 1.43 -15.49
CA ASP A 34 5.26 2.12 -14.57
C ASP A 34 3.81 1.73 -14.81
N ARG A 35 3.04 1.72 -13.72
CA ARG A 35 1.60 1.45 -13.71
C ARG A 35 0.90 2.42 -12.79
N PHE A 36 -0.32 2.80 -13.15
CA PHE A 36 -1.20 3.51 -12.23
C PHE A 36 -2.64 2.99 -12.32
N GLN A 37 -3.36 3.06 -11.21
CA GLN A 37 -4.78 2.76 -11.17
C GLN A 37 -5.51 3.62 -10.15
N VAL A 38 -6.70 4.07 -10.53
CA VAL A 38 -7.65 4.78 -9.70
C VAL A 38 -8.93 3.96 -9.69
N ALA A 39 -9.43 3.64 -8.50
CA ALA A 39 -10.70 2.96 -8.27
C ALA A 39 -11.58 3.85 -7.40
N VAL A 40 -12.74 4.25 -7.91
CA VAL A 40 -13.75 5.02 -7.17
C VAL A 40 -14.92 4.11 -6.89
N SER A 41 -15.14 3.76 -5.62
CA SER A 41 -16.25 2.90 -5.22
C SER A 41 -17.34 3.73 -4.56
N GLU A 42 -18.46 3.92 -5.27
CA GLU A 42 -19.61 4.67 -4.75
C GLU A 42 -20.24 3.97 -3.55
N GLU A 43 -20.40 2.64 -3.63
CA GLU A 43 -21.00 1.82 -2.57
C GLU A 43 -20.24 1.91 -1.24
N ARG A 44 -18.91 2.04 -1.30
CA ARG A 44 -18.03 2.01 -0.14
C ARG A 44 -17.55 3.40 0.27
N GLY A 45 -17.89 4.44 -0.49
CA GLY A 45 -17.58 5.83 -0.21
C GLY A 45 -16.08 6.16 -0.14
N TRP A 46 -15.25 5.43 -0.88
CA TRP A 46 -13.79 5.56 -0.83
C TRP A 46 -13.15 5.49 -2.21
N VAL A 47 -12.02 6.19 -2.34
CA VAL A 47 -11.18 6.26 -3.55
C VAL A 47 -9.84 5.62 -3.25
N PHE A 48 -9.43 4.70 -4.12
CA PHE A 48 -8.11 4.09 -4.11
C PHE A 48 -7.31 4.63 -5.29
N VAL A 49 -6.07 5.04 -5.05
CA VAL A 49 -5.10 5.38 -6.09
C VAL A 49 -3.82 4.58 -5.82
N GLY A 50 -3.35 3.83 -6.79
CA GLY A 50 -2.06 3.15 -6.78
C GLY A 50 -1.18 3.68 -7.90
N ILE A 51 0.05 4.08 -7.56
CA ILE A 51 1.10 4.46 -8.48
C ILE A 51 2.29 3.56 -8.19
N TYR A 52 2.78 2.90 -9.24
CA TYR A 52 3.84 1.92 -9.15
C TYR A 52 4.91 2.26 -10.19
N ASP A 53 6.13 2.49 -9.72
CA ASP A 53 7.28 2.88 -10.54
C ASP A 53 8.27 1.70 -10.54
N GLY A 54 8.35 1.02 -11.68
CA GLY A 54 9.02 -0.27 -11.82
C GLY A 54 10.50 -0.14 -12.13
N PHE A 55 11.28 -1.17 -11.79
CA PHE A 55 12.68 -1.26 -12.19
C PHE A 55 13.14 -2.71 -12.42
N PHE A 56 14.10 -2.88 -13.34
CA PHE A 56 14.65 -4.17 -13.78
C PHE A 56 13.64 -5.10 -14.47
N GLY A 57 12.48 -4.58 -14.87
CA GLY A 57 11.40 -5.29 -15.54
C GLY A 57 10.02 -4.91 -15.01
N PRO A 58 8.94 -5.16 -15.78
CA PRO A 58 7.59 -4.77 -15.40
C PRO A 58 6.88 -5.76 -14.48
N ASP A 59 7.34 -7.01 -14.34
CA ASP A 59 6.56 -8.08 -13.69
C ASP A 59 6.20 -7.78 -12.23
N ALA A 60 7.10 -7.14 -11.48
CA ALA A 60 6.80 -6.70 -10.11
C ALA A 60 5.65 -5.68 -10.09
N THR A 61 5.69 -4.71 -11.01
CA THR A 61 4.67 -3.67 -11.16
C THR A 61 3.35 -4.24 -11.69
N ASP A 62 3.41 -5.20 -12.63
CA ASP A 62 2.25 -5.90 -13.17
C ASP A 62 1.57 -6.75 -12.10
N TYR A 63 2.35 -7.40 -11.24
CA TYR A 63 1.83 -8.14 -10.10
C TYR A 63 1.10 -7.23 -9.11
N LEU A 64 1.69 -6.08 -8.76
CA LEU A 64 1.04 -5.06 -7.92
C LEU A 64 -0.26 -4.54 -8.54
N PHE A 65 -0.21 -4.22 -9.84
CA PHE A 65 -1.35 -3.72 -10.59
C PHE A 65 -2.53 -4.72 -10.58
N ALA A 66 -2.25 -6.01 -10.79
CA ALA A 66 -3.27 -7.05 -10.80
C ALA A 66 -3.82 -7.40 -9.40
N ASN A 67 -2.99 -7.33 -8.34
CA ASN A 67 -3.32 -7.94 -7.06
C ASN A 67 -3.56 -6.95 -5.92
N LEU A 68 -2.80 -5.85 -5.83
CA LEU A 68 -2.73 -5.06 -4.60
C LEU A 68 -4.09 -4.46 -4.21
N HIS A 69 -4.85 -3.93 -5.17
CA HIS A 69 -6.18 -3.38 -4.89
C HIS A 69 -7.12 -4.44 -4.29
N VAL A 70 -7.10 -5.67 -4.82
CA VAL A 70 -7.96 -6.76 -4.34
C VAL A 70 -7.59 -7.13 -2.91
N VAL A 71 -6.30 -7.22 -2.61
CA VAL A 71 -5.83 -7.53 -1.24
C VAL A 71 -6.15 -6.39 -0.28
N VAL A 72 -5.96 -5.13 -0.68
CA VAL A 72 -6.33 -3.94 0.11
C VAL A 72 -7.83 -3.91 0.39
N HIS A 73 -8.65 -4.18 -0.64
CA HIS A 73 -10.09 -4.28 -0.49
C HIS A 73 -10.48 -5.36 0.52
N HIS A 74 -9.89 -6.54 0.43
CA HIS A 74 -10.11 -7.62 1.37
C HIS A 74 -9.68 -7.24 2.80
N ALA A 75 -8.51 -6.64 2.96
CA ALA A 75 -7.95 -6.22 4.25
C ALA A 75 -8.82 -5.19 4.97
N LEU A 76 -9.51 -4.34 4.22
CA LEU A 76 -10.33 -3.26 4.77
C LEU A 76 -11.79 -3.64 4.99
N LYS A 77 -12.20 -4.83 4.56
CA LYS A 77 -13.51 -5.40 4.85
C LYS A 77 -13.69 -5.55 6.37
N GLY A 78 -14.70 -4.91 6.95
CA GLY A 78 -14.91 -4.90 8.41
C GLY A 78 -14.01 -3.93 9.19
N VAL A 79 -13.06 -3.26 8.52
CA VAL A 79 -12.34 -2.11 9.09
C VAL A 79 -13.11 -0.85 8.78
N LEU A 80 -13.39 -0.59 7.50
CA LEU A 80 -14.09 0.60 7.04
C LEU A 80 -15.60 0.39 6.85
N SER A 81 -16.17 -0.72 7.32
CA SER A 81 -17.62 -0.94 7.26
C SER A 81 -18.35 0.21 7.96
N ASP A 82 -19.32 0.79 7.26
CA ASP A 82 -20.07 1.94 7.73
C ASP A 82 -20.78 1.62 9.04
N ASN A 83 -20.92 2.63 9.89
CA ASN A 83 -21.62 2.59 11.18
C ASN A 83 -23.10 2.20 11.00
N ILE A 84 -23.38 0.93 10.75
CA ILE A 84 -24.68 0.34 11.08
C ILE A 84 -24.57 -0.04 12.54
N GLN A 85 -25.40 0.59 13.36
CA GLN A 85 -25.55 0.34 14.77
C GLN A 85 -25.81 -1.16 14.99
N CYS A 86 -24.78 -1.91 15.37
CA CYS A 86 -24.90 -3.34 15.65
C CYS A 86 -25.64 -3.53 16.97
N ASN A 87 -26.96 -3.70 16.90
CA ASN A 87 -27.62 -4.57 17.86
C ASN A 87 -27.12 -5.99 17.58
N GLU A 88 -26.43 -6.58 18.56
CA GLU A 88 -26.06 -8.01 18.58
C GLU A 88 -27.26 -8.89 18.16
N PRO A 89 -27.01 -9.92 17.34
CA PRO A 89 -26.91 -11.23 17.96
C PRO A 89 -25.81 -12.14 17.39
N THR A 90 -25.15 -12.85 18.32
CA THR A 90 -24.71 -14.26 18.26
C THR A 90 -25.19 -15.04 17.01
N THR A 91 -24.30 -15.71 16.28
CA THR A 91 -23.97 -17.16 16.40
C THR A 91 -22.96 -17.59 15.30
N ASN A 92 -22.09 -18.55 15.65
CA ASN A 92 -21.16 -19.32 14.82
C ASN A 92 -21.51 -19.53 13.33
N SER A 93 -20.49 -19.46 12.46
CA SER A 93 -19.98 -20.63 11.74
C SER A 93 -18.72 -20.26 10.99
N GLY A 94 -17.65 -21.03 11.18
CA GLY A 94 -16.54 -21.05 10.24
C GLY A 94 -17.04 -21.45 8.85
N ASN A 95 -16.49 -20.81 7.82
CA ASN A 95 -16.34 -21.33 6.47
C ASN A 95 -15.34 -20.44 5.74
N LEU A 96 -14.09 -20.92 5.72
CA LEU A 96 -13.00 -20.44 4.89
C LEU A 96 -13.27 -20.99 3.47
N PHE A 97 -13.58 -20.11 2.51
CA PHE A 97 -13.76 -20.51 1.11
C PHE A 97 -12.44 -20.37 0.35
N SER A 98 -11.87 -21.52 -0.05
CA SER A 98 -10.84 -21.63 -1.06
C SER A 98 -11.37 -21.23 -2.43
N LEU A 99 -10.58 -20.45 -3.19
CA LEU A 99 -10.77 -20.27 -4.62
C LEU A 99 -10.15 -21.47 -5.34
N ASN A 100 -10.96 -22.24 -6.04
CA ASN A 100 -10.56 -23.45 -6.76
C ASN A 100 -10.23 -23.16 -8.23
N GLY A 101 -9.13 -23.74 -8.70
CA GLY A 101 -8.81 -24.06 -10.10
C GLY A 101 -7.31 -23.97 -10.40
N GLY A 102 -6.53 -25.03 -10.62
CA GLY A 102 -6.78 -26.48 -10.56
C GLY A 102 -5.48 -27.29 -10.72
N ASN A 103 -5.49 -28.48 -10.10
CA ASN A 103 -4.72 -29.71 -10.36
C ASN A 103 -3.18 -29.70 -10.25
N HIS A 104 -2.69 -29.85 -9.02
CA HIS A 104 -1.91 -31.01 -8.51
C HIS A 104 -1.22 -30.55 -7.21
N SER A 105 -1.69 -31.00 -6.05
CA SER A 105 -1.02 -30.77 -4.76
C SER A 105 -1.13 -32.02 -3.89
N PRO A 106 -0.06 -32.42 -3.19
CA PRO A 106 -0.11 -33.54 -2.25
C PRO A 106 -0.75 -33.11 -0.91
N GLU A 107 -1.54 -34.01 -0.33
CA GLU A 107 -2.19 -33.87 0.98
C GLU A 107 -1.17 -33.65 2.11
N PHE A 108 -1.45 -32.71 3.02
CA PHE A 108 -0.76 -32.63 4.31
C PHE A 108 -1.78 -32.51 5.44
N GLU A 109 -2.10 -33.64 6.08
CA GLU A 109 -2.87 -33.68 7.32
C GLU A 109 -2.04 -33.14 8.50
N ARG A 110 -2.57 -32.18 9.27
CA ARG A 110 -2.01 -31.79 10.57
C ARG A 110 -2.86 -32.36 11.72
N LYS A 111 -2.24 -33.22 12.54
CA LYS A 111 -2.78 -33.71 13.82
C LYS A 111 -2.67 -32.63 14.93
N PRO A 112 -3.62 -32.55 15.89
CA PRO A 112 -3.58 -31.55 16.95
C PRO A 112 -2.67 -31.95 18.12
N ALA A 113 -1.87 -31.00 18.61
CA ALA A 113 -1.05 -31.14 19.81
C ALA A 113 -1.83 -30.74 21.08
N LYS A 114 -1.58 -31.49 22.17
CA LYS A 114 -2.31 -31.44 23.45
C LYS A 114 -1.96 -30.22 24.31
N ARG A 115 -2.99 -29.63 24.93
CA ARG A 115 -2.94 -28.58 25.96
C ARG A 115 -2.15 -29.03 27.20
N GLY A 116 -1.12 -28.28 27.57
CA GLY A 116 -0.46 -28.34 28.88
C GLY A 116 -0.72 -27.03 29.64
N ARG A 117 -1.39 -27.14 30.79
CA ARG A 117 -1.71 -26.06 31.74
C ARG A 117 -0.51 -25.82 32.64
N THR A 118 -0.05 -24.57 32.79
CA THR A 118 0.84 -24.18 33.89
C THR A 118 0.47 -22.78 34.39
N GLU A 119 0.55 -22.62 35.70
CA GLU A 119 -0.06 -21.58 36.53
C GLU A 119 0.75 -20.27 36.57
N HIS A 120 0.05 -19.18 36.89
CA HIS A 120 0.59 -17.82 37.10
C HIS A 120 1.59 -17.74 38.28
N PRO A 121 2.43 -16.68 38.27
CA PRO A 121 2.42 -15.79 39.44
C PRO A 121 2.27 -14.31 39.08
N GLU A 122 1.64 -13.59 40.00
CA GLU A 122 1.23 -12.19 39.95
C GLU A 122 2.36 -11.17 40.22
N LYS A 123 2.05 -9.91 39.87
CA LYS A 123 2.58 -8.60 40.34
C LYS A 123 3.71 -7.95 39.53
N ASN A 124 3.38 -6.87 38.81
CA ASN A 124 3.31 -5.52 39.39
C ASN A 124 2.79 -4.49 38.38
N ASN A 125 1.93 -3.59 38.86
CA ASN A 125 1.25 -2.56 38.10
C ASN A 125 2.19 -1.41 37.70
N SER A 126 2.36 -1.19 36.39
CA SER A 126 2.65 0.13 35.83
C SER A 126 1.82 0.29 34.56
N ALA A 127 1.02 1.35 34.52
CA ALA A 127 -0.01 1.62 33.54
C ALA A 127 0.51 1.55 32.09
N MET A 128 0.11 0.52 31.35
CA MET A 128 0.00 0.59 29.89
C MET A 128 -1.49 0.72 29.59
N SER A 129 -1.89 1.87 29.06
CA SER A 129 -3.21 2.07 28.50
C SER A 129 -3.39 1.13 27.30
N GLY A 130 -3.82 -0.09 27.56
CA GLY A 130 -4.23 -1.09 26.57
C GLY A 130 -5.58 -0.71 25.95
N GLY A 131 -5.63 0.43 25.28
CA GLY A 131 -6.77 0.83 24.47
C GLY A 131 -6.83 0.00 23.19
N SER A 132 -8.04 -0.42 22.80
CA SER A 132 -8.28 -0.98 21.47
C SER A 132 -7.72 -0.03 20.39
N PRO A 133 -7.08 -0.53 19.32
CA PRO A 133 -6.57 0.31 18.25
C PRO A 133 -7.68 1.17 17.65
N THR A 134 -7.36 2.44 17.37
CA THR A 134 -8.27 3.39 16.71
C THR A 134 -8.60 2.92 15.30
N MET A 135 -9.67 3.46 14.71
CA MET A 135 -10.04 3.17 13.33
C MET A 135 -8.87 3.43 12.37
N HIS A 136 -8.18 4.57 12.51
CA HIS A 136 -7.02 4.92 11.68
C HIS A 136 -5.88 3.92 11.82
N GLN A 137 -5.58 3.46 13.04
CA GLN A 137 -4.57 2.42 13.25
C GLN A 137 -4.95 1.10 12.58
N ARG A 138 -6.23 0.72 12.62
CA ARG A 138 -6.71 -0.48 11.92
C ARG A 138 -6.61 -0.34 10.40
N VAL A 139 -6.91 0.83 9.83
CA VAL A 139 -6.76 1.10 8.39
C VAL A 139 -5.29 1.02 7.96
N LEU A 140 -4.40 1.68 8.71
CA LEU A 140 -2.96 1.65 8.43
C LEU A 140 -2.39 0.23 8.55
N GLY A 141 -2.80 -0.52 9.59
CA GLY A 141 -2.43 -1.93 9.76
C GLY A 141 -2.96 -2.82 8.63
N ALA A 142 -4.18 -2.57 8.14
CA ALA A 142 -4.74 -3.30 7.00
C ALA A 142 -4.00 -3.01 5.69
N LEU A 143 -3.59 -1.76 5.44
CA LEU A 143 -2.76 -1.41 4.28
C LEU A 143 -1.37 -2.08 4.36
N ALA A 144 -0.71 -2.01 5.51
CA ALA A 144 0.58 -2.65 5.73
C ALA A 144 0.49 -4.18 5.57
N TRP A 145 -0.55 -4.79 6.12
CA TRP A 145 -0.85 -6.22 5.94
C TRP A 145 -1.04 -6.54 4.46
N ALA A 146 -1.87 -5.79 3.74
CA ALA A 146 -2.16 -6.06 2.33
C ALA A 146 -0.92 -6.03 1.45
N LEU A 147 -0.03 -5.06 1.67
CA LEU A 147 1.22 -4.97 0.91
C LEU A 147 2.17 -6.14 1.21
N ARG A 148 2.30 -6.53 2.49
CA ARG A 148 3.12 -7.67 2.90
C ARG A 148 2.63 -8.97 2.29
N GLU A 149 1.33 -9.25 2.37
CA GLU A 149 0.76 -10.48 1.78
C GLU A 149 0.90 -10.49 0.26
N THR A 150 0.75 -9.34 -0.40
CA THR A 150 0.96 -9.22 -1.84
C THR A 150 2.41 -9.52 -2.22
N GLU A 151 3.37 -9.08 -1.40
CA GLU A 151 4.79 -9.33 -1.64
C GLU A 151 5.20 -10.78 -1.38
N GLU A 152 4.70 -11.38 -0.30
CA GLU A 152 4.94 -12.80 -0.01
C GLU A 152 4.40 -13.68 -1.15
N ALA A 153 3.20 -13.37 -1.65
CA ALA A 153 2.63 -14.07 -2.79
C ALA A 153 3.43 -13.85 -4.09
N PHE A 154 3.99 -12.66 -4.31
CA PHE A 154 4.89 -12.38 -5.44
C PHE A 154 6.17 -13.22 -5.38
N PHE A 155 6.83 -13.28 -4.21
CA PHE A 155 8.04 -14.10 -4.07
C PHE A 155 7.76 -15.58 -4.26
N LYS A 156 6.64 -16.07 -3.74
CA LYS A 156 6.23 -17.45 -3.97
C LYS A 156 6.02 -17.73 -5.47
N ALA A 157 5.33 -16.85 -6.18
CA ALA A 157 5.13 -16.99 -7.62
C ALA A 157 6.46 -16.92 -8.40
N ALA A 158 7.38 -16.04 -8.00
CA ALA A 158 8.71 -15.92 -8.59
C ALA A 158 9.57 -17.18 -8.36
N GLU A 159 9.48 -17.80 -7.18
CA GLU A 159 10.19 -19.04 -6.85
C GLU A 159 9.64 -20.23 -7.65
N GLU A 160 8.30 -20.36 -7.74
CA GLU A 160 7.64 -21.40 -8.53
C GLU A 160 7.98 -21.29 -10.03
N GLY A 161 8.12 -20.07 -10.54
CA GLY A 161 8.50 -19.77 -11.94
C GLY A 161 10.00 -19.66 -12.21
N ALA A 162 10.86 -19.81 -11.20
CA ALA A 162 12.29 -19.48 -11.31
C ALA A 162 13.07 -20.33 -12.32
N ALA A 163 12.59 -21.55 -12.62
CA ALA A 163 13.20 -22.42 -13.62
C ALA A 163 13.05 -21.86 -15.05
N ASP A 164 11.96 -21.15 -15.31
CA ASP A 164 11.63 -20.60 -16.62
C ASP A 164 12.04 -19.12 -16.74
N ASN A 165 11.88 -18.35 -15.66
CA ASN A 165 12.16 -16.92 -15.62
C ASN A 165 12.81 -16.51 -14.28
N PRO A 166 14.13 -16.68 -14.12
CA PRO A 166 14.83 -16.34 -12.89
C PRO A 166 14.96 -14.83 -12.66
N GLU A 167 14.86 -14.00 -13.70
CA GLU A 167 15.00 -12.54 -13.56
C GLU A 167 13.86 -11.88 -12.78
N ILE A 168 12.70 -12.52 -12.62
CA ILE A 168 11.58 -12.02 -11.79
C ILE A 168 12.06 -11.70 -10.36
N GLY A 169 12.95 -12.51 -9.80
CA GLY A 169 13.51 -12.28 -8.45
C GLY A 169 14.38 -11.02 -8.33
N LEU A 170 14.78 -10.44 -9.46
CA LEU A 170 15.55 -9.18 -9.53
C LEU A 170 14.66 -7.95 -9.65
N MET A 171 13.45 -8.12 -10.18
CA MET A 171 12.52 -7.04 -10.47
C MET A 171 11.95 -6.44 -9.19
N GLY A 172 11.66 -5.16 -9.22
CA GLY A 172 11.02 -4.49 -8.10
C GLY A 172 10.26 -3.25 -8.52
N SER A 173 9.56 -2.65 -7.55
CA SER A 173 8.78 -1.45 -7.79
C SER A 173 8.69 -0.57 -6.54
N CYS A 174 8.73 0.75 -6.74
CA CYS A 174 8.23 1.71 -5.77
C CYS A 174 6.70 1.65 -5.74
N VAL A 175 6.11 1.73 -4.55
CA VAL A 175 4.67 1.64 -4.34
C VAL A 175 4.20 2.88 -3.60
N LEU A 176 3.31 3.65 -4.23
CA LEU A 176 2.57 4.72 -3.58
C LEU A 176 1.08 4.46 -3.72
N VAL A 177 0.44 4.19 -2.59
CA VAL A 177 -1.01 4.04 -2.51
C VAL A 177 -1.60 5.18 -1.69
N MET A 178 -2.61 5.84 -2.25
CA MET A 178 -3.47 6.76 -1.53
C MET A 178 -4.86 6.14 -1.38
N LEU A 179 -5.38 6.21 -0.15
CA LEU A 179 -6.73 5.83 0.16
C LEU A 179 -7.48 7.01 0.77
N MET A 180 -8.58 7.41 0.16
CA MET A 180 -9.41 8.51 0.64
C MET A 180 -10.78 7.99 1.04
N LYS A 181 -11.23 8.27 2.27
CA LYS A 181 -12.60 8.01 2.74
C LYS A 181 -13.11 9.22 3.53
N GLY A 182 -14.13 9.88 2.99
CA GLY A 182 -14.62 11.15 3.52
C GLY A 182 -13.48 12.17 3.59
N GLU A 183 -13.23 12.71 4.78
CA GLU A 183 -12.17 13.71 5.03
C GLU A 183 -10.78 13.08 5.30
N ASN A 184 -10.70 11.75 5.38
CA ASN A 184 -9.45 11.07 5.73
C ASN A 184 -8.69 10.65 4.49
N VAL A 185 -7.40 10.97 4.47
CA VAL A 185 -6.45 10.52 3.45
C VAL A 185 -5.37 9.68 4.13
N TYR A 186 -5.22 8.43 3.69
CA TYR A 186 -4.17 7.51 4.12
C TYR A 186 -3.19 7.34 2.97
N VAL A 187 -1.90 7.36 3.29
CA VAL A 187 -0.83 7.16 2.30
C VAL A 187 0.05 6.02 2.75
N MET A 188 0.21 5.02 1.89
CA MET A 188 1.18 3.93 2.03
C MET A 188 2.29 4.16 1.01
N ASN A 189 3.51 4.37 1.49
CA ASN A 189 4.67 4.66 0.64
C ASN A 189 5.80 3.66 0.84
N VAL A 190 6.33 3.16 -0.27
CA VAL A 190 7.51 2.32 -0.39
C VAL A 190 8.31 2.85 -1.57
N GLY A 191 9.52 3.34 -1.30
CA GLY A 191 10.34 3.99 -2.32
C GLY A 191 10.18 5.51 -2.35
N ASN A 192 10.51 6.11 -3.48
CA ASN A 192 10.71 7.56 -3.64
C ASN A 192 9.60 8.27 -4.43
N SER A 193 8.51 7.60 -4.75
CA SER A 193 7.31 8.24 -5.29
C SER A 193 6.70 9.21 -4.27
N ARG A 194 6.00 10.26 -4.75
CA ARG A 194 5.52 11.36 -3.90
C ARG A 194 4.06 11.70 -4.12
N ALA A 195 3.35 11.88 -3.01
CA ALA A 195 2.02 12.48 -2.94
C ALA A 195 2.15 13.93 -2.44
N VAL A 196 1.57 14.87 -3.19
CA VAL A 196 1.57 16.30 -2.86
C VAL A 196 0.14 16.82 -2.88
N LEU A 197 -0.29 17.38 -1.75
CA LEU A 197 -1.56 18.08 -1.62
C LEU A 197 -1.37 19.54 -2.02
N ALA A 198 -2.09 19.97 -3.04
CA ALA A 198 -2.24 21.39 -3.35
C ALA A 198 -3.43 21.93 -2.54
N ARG A 199 -3.18 22.85 -1.60
CA ARG A 199 -4.21 23.48 -0.78
C ARG A 199 -4.18 24.99 -0.95
N ARG A 200 -5.34 25.63 -0.93
CA ARG A 200 -5.42 27.08 -0.75
C ARG A 200 -5.35 27.37 0.76
N PRO A 201 -4.47 28.26 1.22
CA PRO A 201 -4.48 28.68 2.62
C PRO A 201 -5.85 29.27 2.97
N GLU A 202 -6.43 28.87 4.11
CA GLU A 202 -7.60 29.56 4.62
C GLU A 202 -7.15 30.92 5.16
N PRO A 203 -7.82 32.02 4.78
CA PRO A 203 -7.48 33.32 5.29
C PRO A 203 -7.75 33.38 6.80
N ASN A 204 -6.85 34.02 7.55
CA ASN A 204 -7.04 34.16 8.99
C ASN A 204 -8.11 35.24 9.28
N LEU A 205 -9.31 34.79 9.63
CA LEU A 205 -10.46 35.66 9.92
C LEU A 205 -10.44 36.28 11.32
N ASP A 206 -9.52 35.86 12.20
CA ASP A 206 -9.44 36.35 13.59
C ASP A 206 -9.16 37.86 13.64
N ASN A 207 -8.47 38.40 12.64
CA ASN A 207 -8.17 39.83 12.52
C ASN A 207 -9.35 40.68 12.00
N ILE A 208 -10.42 40.04 11.52
CA ILE A 208 -11.54 40.69 10.82
C ILE A 208 -12.79 40.78 11.73
N LEU A 209 -12.77 40.16 12.90
CA LEU A 209 -13.85 40.25 13.88
C LEU A 209 -13.78 41.58 14.67
N GLY A 210 -14.05 42.68 13.97
CA GLY A 210 -13.94 44.06 14.45
C GLY A 210 -14.07 45.04 13.27
N LYS A 211 -14.04 46.36 13.51
CA LYS A 211 -14.10 47.36 12.41
C LYS A 211 -12.92 47.18 11.44
N ALA A 212 -13.10 46.33 10.43
CA ALA A 212 -12.09 46.01 9.43
C ALA A 212 -11.67 47.29 8.70
N THR A 213 -10.37 47.54 8.65
CA THR A 213 -9.80 48.64 7.87
C THR A 213 -9.62 48.22 6.42
N GLU A 214 -9.53 49.21 5.52
CA GLU A 214 -9.22 49.00 4.09
C GLU A 214 -7.96 48.13 3.88
N LYS A 215 -6.97 48.24 4.79
CA LYS A 215 -5.75 47.43 4.77
C LYS A 215 -6.02 45.96 5.07
N ASP A 216 -6.87 45.66 6.03
CA ASP A 216 -7.23 44.28 6.38
C ASP A 216 -7.95 43.61 5.19
N LEU A 217 -8.80 44.36 4.49
CA LEU A 217 -9.49 43.89 3.29
C LEU A 217 -8.55 43.67 2.10
N GLN A 218 -7.52 44.51 1.95
CA GLN A 218 -6.48 44.36 0.92
C GLN A 218 -5.54 43.18 1.22
N GLN A 219 -5.19 42.98 2.49
CA GLN A 219 -4.38 41.84 2.92
C GLN A 219 -5.13 40.52 2.78
N LEU A 220 -6.42 40.48 3.15
CA LEU A 220 -7.29 39.34 2.89
C LEU A 220 -7.39 39.03 1.38
N LYS A 221 -7.54 40.06 0.54
CA LYS A 221 -7.53 39.88 -0.92
C LYS A 221 -6.20 39.34 -1.42
N ALA A 222 -5.08 39.80 -0.86
CA ALA A 222 -3.77 39.27 -1.19
C ALA A 222 -3.61 37.81 -0.75
N GLU A 223 -4.08 37.44 0.45
CA GLU A 223 -4.06 36.06 0.97
C GLU A 223 -4.97 35.11 0.18
N ILE A 224 -6.14 35.58 -0.27
CA ILE A 224 -7.05 34.81 -1.14
C ILE A 224 -6.49 34.67 -2.56
N MET A 225 -5.73 35.67 -3.04
CA MET A 225 -5.02 35.61 -4.32
C MET A 225 -3.67 34.90 -4.22
N ASP A 226 -3.14 34.68 -3.02
CA ASP A 226 -1.94 33.90 -2.79
C ASP A 226 -2.27 32.46 -3.18
N GLY A 227 -1.46 31.91 -4.08
CA GLY A 227 -1.82 30.75 -4.88
C GLY A 227 -1.99 29.45 -4.09
N LEU A 228 -1.92 28.32 -4.81
CA LEU A 228 -1.94 27.02 -4.17
C LEU A 228 -0.61 26.78 -3.43
N GLN A 229 -0.68 26.44 -2.14
CA GLN A 229 0.43 25.90 -1.37
C GLN A 229 0.55 24.39 -1.64
N SER A 230 1.76 23.91 -1.89
CA SER A 230 2.05 22.48 -1.95
C SER A 230 2.45 21.94 -0.57
N VAL A 231 1.88 20.80 -0.19
CA VAL A 231 2.20 20.07 1.04
C VAL A 231 2.47 18.61 0.68
N GLN A 232 3.69 18.15 0.87
CA GLN A 232 4.05 16.75 0.64
C GLN A 232 3.48 15.88 1.77
N LEU A 233 2.81 14.77 1.40
CA LEU A 233 2.10 13.91 2.34
C LEU A 233 2.92 12.70 2.83
N ASN A 234 4.01 12.35 2.14
CA ASN A 234 4.86 11.21 2.49
C ASN A 234 6.35 11.58 2.51
N ALA A 235 7.13 10.94 3.37
CA ALA A 235 8.59 10.98 3.27
C ALA A 235 9.07 10.13 2.09
N GLU A 236 10.16 10.52 1.44
CA GLU A 236 10.81 9.73 0.40
C GLU A 236 11.68 8.63 1.03
N HIS A 237 11.74 7.45 0.41
CA HIS A 237 12.64 6.37 0.81
C HIS A 237 13.75 6.20 -0.24
N SER A 238 14.79 7.04 -0.11
CA SER A 238 15.95 7.07 -0.98
C SER A 238 17.24 7.38 -0.24
N THR A 239 18.39 7.15 -0.90
CA THR A 239 19.72 7.42 -0.33
C THR A 239 20.05 8.91 -0.19
N SER A 240 19.23 9.81 -0.74
CA SER A 240 19.33 11.25 -0.47
C SER A 240 18.74 11.64 0.89
N VAL A 241 17.94 10.77 1.51
CA VAL A 241 17.34 10.99 2.83
C VAL A 241 18.29 10.45 3.90
N GLU A 242 18.84 11.36 4.70
CA GLU A 242 19.88 11.02 5.70
C GLU A 242 19.38 10.00 6.73
N GLU A 243 18.13 10.10 7.16
CA GLU A 243 17.53 9.18 8.13
C GLU A 243 17.39 7.75 7.57
N GLU A 244 17.11 7.58 6.27
CA GLU A 244 17.10 6.25 5.63
C GLU A 244 18.52 5.66 5.53
N VAL A 245 19.52 6.49 5.23
CA VAL A 245 20.93 6.06 5.20
C VAL A 245 21.39 5.64 6.60
N LYS A 246 21.05 6.41 7.64
CA LYS A 246 21.35 6.07 9.04
C LYS A 246 20.65 4.77 9.44
N ARG A 247 19.37 4.63 9.10
CA ARG A 247 18.56 3.43 9.38
C ARG A 247 19.19 2.19 8.76
N ILE A 248 19.49 2.21 7.47
CA ILE A 248 20.15 1.09 6.77
C ILE A 248 21.48 0.72 7.44
N LYS A 249 22.32 1.72 7.78
CA LYS A 249 23.60 1.46 8.44
C LYS A 249 23.46 0.89 9.87
N ALA A 250 22.34 1.15 10.54
CA ALA A 250 22.06 0.65 11.88
C ALA A 250 21.44 -0.75 11.87
N GLU A 251 20.58 -1.03 10.89
CA GLU A 251 19.90 -2.31 10.74
C GLU A 251 20.79 -3.40 10.11
N HIS A 252 21.83 -3.02 9.37
CA HIS A 252 22.74 -3.96 8.70
C HIS A 252 24.13 -3.98 9.32
N ILE A 253 24.60 -5.19 9.64
CA ILE A 253 25.98 -5.45 10.10
C ILE A 253 26.98 -5.17 8.96
N ASP A 254 26.55 -5.32 7.71
CA ASP A 254 27.35 -5.06 6.53
C ASP A 254 27.75 -3.58 6.41
N ARG A 255 29.07 -3.33 6.52
CA ARG A 255 29.67 -2.00 6.35
C ARG A 255 29.53 -1.45 4.94
N ASN A 256 29.22 -2.31 3.96
CA ASN A 256 29.05 -1.98 2.55
C ASN A 256 27.58 -1.88 2.12
N ALA A 257 26.63 -1.75 3.06
CA ALA A 257 25.21 -1.57 2.74
C ALA A 257 24.96 -0.36 1.81
N ILE A 258 25.77 0.71 1.93
CA ILE A 258 25.76 1.88 1.05
C ILE A 258 27.13 2.09 0.42
N ILE A 259 27.23 1.92 -0.89
CA ILE A 259 28.46 2.08 -1.69
C ILE A 259 28.22 3.20 -2.71
N HIS A 260 29.11 4.20 -2.76
CA HIS A 260 29.00 5.35 -3.67
C HIS A 260 27.63 6.07 -3.62
N GLY A 261 27.02 6.16 -2.44
CA GLY A 261 25.71 6.79 -2.26
C GLY A 261 24.54 5.96 -2.76
N ARG A 262 24.75 4.67 -3.07
CA ARG A 262 23.72 3.72 -3.52
C ARG A 262 23.64 2.51 -2.61
N VAL A 263 22.44 1.99 -2.43
CA VAL A 263 22.15 0.70 -1.80
C VAL A 263 22.91 -0.40 -2.57
N LYS A 264 23.86 -1.06 -1.89
CA LYS A 264 24.81 -2.04 -2.46
C LYS A 264 25.46 -1.59 -3.79
N GLY A 265 25.63 -0.28 -3.99
CA GLY A 265 26.17 0.27 -5.23
C GLY A 265 25.20 0.27 -6.42
N LYS A 266 23.95 -0.21 -6.27
CA LYS A 266 23.00 -0.43 -7.36
C LYS A 266 21.87 0.60 -7.39
N LEU A 267 21.12 0.70 -6.29
CA LEU A 267 19.87 1.46 -6.23
C LEU A 267 19.99 2.73 -5.40
N ASN A 268 19.28 3.79 -5.79
CA ASN A 268 19.08 4.97 -4.94
C ASN A 268 17.85 4.82 -4.04
N ILE A 269 17.02 3.80 -4.28
CA ILE A 269 15.81 3.47 -3.51
C ILE A 269 16.22 2.65 -2.29
N THR A 270 15.66 2.96 -1.11
CA THR A 270 15.98 2.28 0.16
C THR A 270 14.90 1.30 0.62
N ARG A 271 13.72 1.36 0.02
CA ARG A 271 12.59 0.45 0.24
C ARG A 271 11.90 0.15 -1.07
N ALA A 272 11.64 -1.12 -1.38
CA ALA A 272 10.96 -1.51 -2.62
C ALA A 272 10.14 -2.78 -2.43
N PHE A 273 9.06 -2.90 -3.21
CA PHE A 273 8.39 -4.16 -3.44
C PHE A 273 9.25 -5.05 -4.34
N GLY A 274 9.28 -6.35 -4.08
CA GLY A 274 10.13 -7.29 -4.81
C GLY A 274 11.61 -7.06 -4.48
N ALA A 275 12.45 -7.01 -5.51
CA ALA A 275 13.91 -6.88 -5.39
C ALA A 275 14.52 -7.92 -4.44
N GLY A 276 14.13 -9.19 -4.62
CA GLY A 276 14.47 -10.29 -3.71
C GLY A 276 15.97 -10.49 -3.54
N TYR A 277 16.77 -10.16 -4.54
CA TYR A 277 18.25 -10.17 -4.46
C TYR A 277 18.83 -9.21 -3.40
N LEU A 278 18.05 -8.26 -2.90
CA LEU A 278 18.39 -7.32 -1.84
C LEU A 278 17.60 -7.58 -0.55
N LYS A 279 16.93 -8.73 -0.39
CA LYS A 279 16.19 -9.10 0.82
C LYS A 279 16.75 -10.39 1.43
N GLU A 280 16.91 -10.40 2.75
CA GLU A 280 17.29 -11.61 3.49
C GLU A 280 16.07 -12.42 3.93
N GLU A 281 16.21 -13.76 3.97
CA GLU A 281 15.20 -14.70 4.48
C GLU A 281 14.90 -14.51 5.99
N LYS A 282 15.76 -13.80 6.73
CA LYS A 282 15.68 -13.65 8.20
C LYS A 282 15.27 -12.26 8.68
N CYS A 283 14.87 -11.34 7.81
CA CYS A 283 14.27 -10.09 8.26
C CYS A 283 12.93 -10.40 8.95
N THR A 284 12.95 -10.46 10.29
CA THR A 284 11.75 -10.57 11.10
C THR A 284 10.77 -9.47 10.67
N TYR A 285 9.63 -9.90 10.13
CA TYR A 285 8.52 -9.05 9.68
C TYR A 285 7.95 -8.22 10.83
N SER A 286 8.61 -7.12 11.21
CA SER A 286 7.89 -5.98 11.76
C SER A 286 7.31 -5.21 10.58
N GLU A 287 6.16 -4.55 10.77
CA GLU A 287 5.42 -3.79 9.75
C GLU A 287 6.29 -2.77 8.98
N GLN A 288 7.48 -2.42 9.49
CA GLN A 288 8.43 -1.49 8.88
C GLN A 288 9.59 -2.17 8.13
N HIS A 289 9.98 -3.41 8.49
CA HIS A 289 11.18 -4.06 7.94
C HIS A 289 10.92 -4.92 6.70
N ALA A 290 9.71 -5.44 6.49
CA ALA A 290 9.40 -6.35 5.38
C ALA A 290 9.74 -5.76 3.99
N ILE A 291 9.72 -4.43 3.89
CA ILE A 291 9.88 -3.69 2.64
C ILE A 291 11.19 -2.90 2.61
N SER A 292 11.93 -2.91 3.72
CA SER A 292 13.30 -2.40 3.72
C SER A 292 14.17 -3.33 2.89
N LEU A 293 15.00 -2.75 2.03
CA LEU A 293 16.05 -3.52 1.37
C LEU A 293 17.08 -3.92 2.44
N ALA A 294 17.23 -5.23 2.64
CA ALA A 294 18.00 -5.86 3.69
C ALA A 294 18.94 -6.92 3.13
N PHE A 295 20.24 -6.75 3.29
CA PHE A 295 21.17 -7.38 2.38
C PHE A 295 21.80 -8.67 2.87
N LYS A 296 21.89 -9.66 1.96
CA LYS A 296 22.82 -10.79 2.06
C LYS A 296 24.28 -10.30 2.04
N ASP A 297 25.13 -10.99 2.82
CA ASP A 297 26.60 -10.95 2.72
C ASP A 297 27.10 -11.55 1.39
#